data_AF-A0AAD3SNV5-F1
#
_entry.id   AF-A0AAD3SNV5-F1
#
_cell.length_a   1.000
_cell.length_b   1.000
_cell.length_c   1.000
_cell.angle_alpha   90.00
_cell.angle_beta   90.00
_cell.angle_gamma   90.00
#
_symmetry.space_group_name_H-M   'P 1'
#
loop_
_entity.id
_entity.type
_entity.pdbx_description
1 polymer ?
#
loop_
_entity_poly.entity_id
_entity_poly.type
_entity_poly.pdbx_seq_one_letter_code
_entity_poly.pdbx_strand_id
1 'polypeptide(L)'
;MAAAAAAAFTVVLMIKWVWRAVNWVWLKPKTLERYLRQQGLAGNSYRLLFGDMKDSFRLRNEAKSQPISFTNDYLHRVDPLLHRTIKNYGKNSFVWMGPIPVVNITEPELIKEVFLKMNDFQKPKISKLFDLLVPGLILYEGEKWAKHRKIINPAFHIEKLKLMLPAFSTSCDKMIDEWEKVVSETNSHEINMVPYLKTLTADVISRSAFGSSFEEGKKIFQLLDDQINLALQSFQTIFIPGWR
;
A
#
# COMPACT_ATOMS: atom_id res chain seq x y z
N MET A 1 31.27 38.87 -21.22
CA MET A 1 29.79 38.88 -21.34
C MET A 1 29.17 37.49 -21.20
N ALA A 2 29.67 36.45 -21.87
CA ALA A 2 29.12 35.09 -21.77
C ALA A 2 29.15 34.49 -20.34
N ALA A 3 30.24 34.67 -19.59
CA ALA A 3 30.35 34.16 -18.21
C ALA A 3 29.33 34.82 -17.24
N ALA A 4 29.09 36.12 -17.39
CA ALA A 4 28.11 36.84 -16.57
C ALA A 4 26.66 36.42 -16.90
N ALA A 5 26.36 36.20 -18.18
CA ALA A 5 25.07 35.67 -18.62
C ALA A 5 24.83 34.23 -18.11
N ALA A 6 25.86 33.38 -18.15
CA ALA A 6 25.80 32.03 -17.61
C ALA A 6 25.57 32.03 -16.08
N ALA A 7 26.26 32.90 -15.35
CA ALA A 7 26.08 33.06 -13.90
C ALA A 7 24.68 33.60 -13.53
N ALA A 8 24.14 34.55 -14.29
CA ALA A 8 22.78 35.03 -14.08
C ALA A 8 21.75 33.92 -14.33
N PHE A 9 21.93 33.12 -15.39
CA PHE A 9 21.05 32.00 -15.70
C PHE A 9 21.07 30.91 -14.60
N THR A 10 22.24 30.57 -14.07
CA THR A 10 22.33 29.59 -12.97
C THR A 10 21.67 30.11 -11.70
N VAL A 11 21.82 31.39 -11.36
CA VAL A 11 21.13 32.02 -10.22
C VAL A 11 19.62 31.97 -10.39
N VAL A 12 19.08 32.30 -11.56
CA VAL A 12 17.64 32.22 -11.84
C VAL A 12 17.11 30.79 -11.69
N LEU A 13 17.86 29.79 -12.19
CA LEU A 13 17.50 28.39 -12.00
C LEU A 13 17.49 28.01 -10.51
N MET A 14 18.51 28.41 -9.75
CA MET A 14 18.60 28.14 -8.31
C MET A 14 17.42 28.76 -7.55
N ILE A 15 17.08 30.03 -7.82
CA ILE A 15 15.92 30.70 -7.21
C ILE A 15 14.63 29.94 -7.55
N LYS A 16 14.45 29.53 -8.81
CA LYS A 16 13.27 28.76 -9.24
C LYS A 16 13.18 27.40 -8.53
N TRP A 17 14.30 26.72 -8.35
CA TRP A 17 14.37 25.46 -7.60
C TRP A 17 14.05 25.63 -6.12
N VAL A 18 14.66 26.63 -5.47
CA VAL A 18 14.39 26.96 -4.06
C VAL A 18 12.93 27.34 -3.86
N TRP A 19 12.37 28.19 -4.73
CA TRP A 19 10.96 28.56 -4.67
C TRP A 19 10.03 27.35 -4.81
N ARG A 20 10.32 26.45 -5.78
CA ARG A 20 9.56 25.20 -5.94
C ARG A 20 9.62 24.33 -4.69
N ALA A 21 10.79 24.21 -4.07
CA ALA A 21 10.99 23.44 -2.85
C ALA A 21 10.22 24.05 -1.67
N VAL A 22 10.34 25.35 -1.44
CA VAL A 22 9.62 26.07 -0.37
C VAL A 22 8.11 25.97 -0.57
N ASN A 23 7.65 26.15 -1.81
CA ASN A 23 6.22 26.02 -2.12
C ASN A 23 5.71 24.61 -1.86
N TRP A 24 6.46 23.58 -2.29
CA TRP A 24 6.07 22.18 -2.12
C TRP A 24 6.10 21.73 -0.65
N VAL A 25 7.17 22.05 0.08
CA VAL A 25 7.37 21.58 1.47
C VAL A 25 6.62 22.41 2.48
N TRP A 26 6.36 23.70 2.24
CA TRP A 26 5.83 24.60 3.27
C TRP A 26 4.53 25.30 2.87
N LEU A 27 4.56 26.11 1.82
CA LEU A 27 3.44 27.00 1.50
C LEU A 27 2.18 26.23 1.08
N LYS A 28 2.33 25.24 0.20
CA LYS A 28 1.21 24.42 -0.28
C LYS A 28 0.61 23.58 0.85
N PRO A 29 1.36 22.82 1.67
CA PRO A 29 0.81 22.13 2.83
C PRO A 29 0.05 23.05 3.78
N LYS A 30 0.61 24.22 4.13
CA LYS A 30 -0.08 25.17 5.01
C LYS A 30 -1.36 25.74 4.41
N THR A 31 -1.37 25.95 3.10
CA THR A 31 -2.55 26.41 2.38
C THR A 31 -3.64 25.34 2.36
N LEU A 32 -3.29 24.08 2.06
CA LEU A 32 -4.22 22.96 2.08
C LEU A 32 -4.76 22.69 3.50
N GLU A 33 -3.91 22.79 4.52
CA GLU A 33 -4.32 22.68 5.92
C GLU A 33 -5.42 23.69 6.27
N ARG A 34 -5.26 24.95 5.84
CA ARG A 34 -6.27 25.99 6.04
C ARG A 34 -7.58 25.66 5.33
N TYR A 35 -7.53 25.23 4.07
CA TYR A 35 -8.74 24.85 3.32
C TYR A 35 -9.50 23.70 3.98
N LEU A 36 -8.80 22.64 4.42
CA LEU A 36 -9.43 21.52 5.11
C LEU A 36 -10.11 21.95 6.41
N ARG A 37 -9.45 22.82 7.20
CA ARG A 37 -10.03 23.36 8.43
C ARG A 37 -11.24 24.26 8.16
N GLN A 38 -11.22 25.06 7.09
CA GLN A 38 -12.38 25.87 6.67
C GLN A 38 -13.57 25.00 6.23
N GLN A 39 -13.31 23.80 5.72
CA GLN A 39 -14.33 22.80 5.38
C GLN A 39 -14.83 22.02 6.61
N GLY A 40 -14.38 22.36 7.83
CA GLY A 40 -14.79 21.71 9.07
C GLY A 40 -14.04 20.41 9.39
N LEU A 41 -13.02 20.05 8.61
CA LEU A 41 -12.21 18.86 8.89
C LEU A 41 -11.16 19.17 9.96
N ALA A 42 -10.97 18.23 10.87
CA ALA A 42 -9.97 18.30 11.93
C ALA A 42 -8.88 17.24 11.73
N GLY A 43 -7.66 17.57 12.20
CA GLY A 43 -6.49 16.72 11.99
C GLY A 43 -5.25 17.34 12.59
N ASN A 44 -4.17 16.54 12.61
CA ASN A 44 -2.87 17.01 13.06
C ASN A 44 -2.38 18.18 12.19
N SER A 45 -1.71 19.14 12.82
CA SER A 45 -1.06 20.22 12.08
C SER A 45 0.11 19.68 11.25
N TYR A 46 0.33 20.26 10.07
CA TYR A 46 1.40 19.81 9.19
C TYR A 46 2.78 19.94 9.86
N ARG A 47 3.56 18.84 9.82
CA ARG A 47 4.96 18.78 10.27
C ARG A 47 5.88 18.67 9.05
N LEU A 48 6.90 19.53 9.02
CA LEU A 48 7.80 19.70 7.87
C LEU A 48 8.32 18.36 7.32
N LEU A 49 8.22 18.20 6.00
CA LEU A 49 8.62 17.05 5.18
C LEU A 49 7.91 15.72 5.43
N PHE A 50 7.74 15.31 6.68
CA PHE A 50 7.27 13.96 7.04
C PHE A 50 5.79 13.88 7.40
N GLY A 51 5.17 14.99 7.80
CA GLY A 51 3.80 14.95 8.31
C GLY A 51 3.68 13.99 9.50
N ASP A 52 2.75 13.05 9.39
CA ASP A 52 2.49 12.01 10.39
C ASP A 52 3.21 10.68 10.10
N MET A 53 4.01 10.59 9.03
CA MET A 53 4.64 9.32 8.61
C MET A 53 5.48 8.68 9.72
N LYS A 54 6.33 9.46 10.41
CA LYS A 54 7.18 8.95 11.49
C LYS A 54 6.36 8.36 12.64
N ASP A 55 5.29 9.05 13.03
CA ASP A 55 4.35 8.56 14.04
C ASP A 55 3.63 7.30 13.56
N SER A 56 3.23 7.26 12.29
CA SER A 56 2.60 6.10 11.66
C SER A 56 3.47 4.85 11.78
N PHE A 57 4.77 4.95 11.47
CA PHE A 57 5.71 3.83 11.60
C PHE A 57 5.96 3.44 13.05
N ARG A 58 6.20 4.42 13.93
CA ARG A 58 6.43 4.18 15.36
C ARG A 58 5.24 3.47 15.99
N LEU A 59 4.02 3.98 15.80
CA LEU A 59 2.79 3.40 16.33
C LEU A 59 2.54 2.00 15.77
N ARG A 60 2.82 1.76 14.47
CA ARG A 60 2.71 0.40 13.88
C ARG A 60 3.68 -0.59 14.51
N ASN A 61 4.92 -0.17 14.79
CA ASN A 61 5.91 -1.05 15.43
C ASN A 61 5.53 -1.34 16.88
N GLU A 62 5.11 -0.32 17.64
CA GLU A 62 4.60 -0.46 19.02
C GLU A 62 3.37 -1.37 19.06
N ALA A 63 2.40 -1.18 18.16
CA ALA A 63 1.22 -2.05 18.08
C ALA A 63 1.62 -3.49 17.75
N LYS A 64 2.65 -3.68 16.89
CA LYS A 64 3.15 -5.01 16.51
C LYS A 64 3.85 -5.76 17.63
N SER A 65 4.50 -5.07 18.55
CA SER A 65 5.18 -5.70 19.68
C SER A 65 4.24 -6.11 20.80
N GLN A 66 2.99 -5.64 20.78
CA GLN A 66 2.00 -5.96 21.81
C GLN A 66 1.09 -7.13 21.35
N PRO A 67 0.65 -7.99 22.28
CA PRO A 67 -0.37 -8.99 21.99
C PRO A 67 -1.69 -8.31 21.63
N ILE A 68 -2.53 -9.00 20.87
CA ILE A 68 -3.88 -8.55 20.53
C ILE A 68 -4.89 -9.55 21.10
N SER A 69 -6.00 -9.06 21.64
CA SER A 69 -7.15 -9.90 21.95
C SER A 69 -7.88 -10.31 20.66
N PHE A 70 -8.51 -11.49 20.68
CA PHE A 70 -9.35 -11.97 19.58
C PHE A 70 -10.71 -11.25 19.61
N THR A 71 -10.74 -10.01 19.17
CA THR A 71 -11.95 -9.18 19.09
C THR A 71 -12.08 -8.53 17.72
N ASN A 72 -13.29 -8.06 17.39
CA ASN A 72 -13.55 -7.31 16.16
C ASN A 72 -13.06 -5.85 16.22
N ASP A 73 -12.61 -5.36 17.39
CA ASP A 73 -11.99 -4.03 17.52
C ASP A 73 -10.47 -4.15 17.41
N TYR A 74 -9.99 -4.40 16.19
CA TYR A 74 -8.56 -4.55 15.89
C TYR A 74 -7.96 -3.33 15.18
N LEU A 75 -8.73 -2.25 14.99
CA LEU A 75 -8.24 -1.08 14.24
C LEU A 75 -7.00 -0.46 14.90
N HIS A 76 -6.99 -0.41 16.23
CA HIS A 76 -5.83 0.04 17.02
C HIS A 76 -4.56 -0.79 16.75
N ARG A 77 -4.70 -2.04 16.28
CA ARG A 77 -3.59 -2.93 15.94
C ARG A 77 -3.16 -2.83 14.48
N VAL A 78 -4.12 -2.69 13.56
CA VAL A 78 -3.90 -2.69 12.10
C VAL A 78 -3.51 -1.30 11.59
N ASP A 79 -4.23 -0.26 12.01
CA ASP A 79 -3.96 1.13 11.68
C ASP A 79 -4.08 2.04 12.92
N PRO A 80 -3.05 2.01 13.80
CA PRO A 80 -3.07 2.78 15.04
C PRO A 80 -3.11 4.30 14.80
N LEU A 81 -2.58 4.78 13.66
CA LEU A 81 -2.63 6.20 13.33
C LEU A 81 -4.07 6.62 13.01
N LEU A 82 -4.77 5.84 12.18
CA LEU A 82 -6.18 6.10 11.88
C LEU A 82 -7.04 6.00 13.13
N HIS A 83 -6.87 4.94 13.94
CA HIS A 83 -7.59 4.77 15.21
C HIS A 83 -7.44 5.99 16.13
N ARG A 84 -6.19 6.46 16.33
CA ARG A 84 -5.90 7.64 17.16
C ARG A 84 -6.49 8.91 16.57
N THR A 85 -6.44 9.07 15.25
CA THR A 85 -6.97 10.25 14.56
C THR A 85 -8.49 10.32 14.71
N ILE A 86 -9.19 9.21 14.50
CA ILE A 86 -10.65 9.13 14.68
C ILE A 86 -11.03 9.45 16.13
N LYS A 87 -10.29 8.91 17.11
CA LYS A 87 -10.55 9.18 18.54
C LYS A 87 -10.38 10.65 18.90
N ASN A 88 -9.40 11.33 18.32
CA ASN A 88 -9.07 12.71 18.66
C ASN A 88 -9.87 13.75 17.89
N TYR A 89 -10.21 13.47 16.63
CA TYR A 89 -10.75 14.46 15.70
C TYR A 89 -12.09 14.04 15.06
N GLY A 90 -12.56 12.84 15.34
CA GLY A 90 -13.76 12.28 14.74
C GLY A 90 -13.52 11.54 13.43
N LYS A 91 -14.60 10.93 12.92
CA LYS A 91 -14.57 10.05 11.75
C LYS A 91 -14.12 10.77 10.47
N ASN A 92 -14.54 12.02 10.30
CA ASN A 92 -14.15 12.86 9.17
C ASN A 92 -12.99 13.75 9.60
N SER A 93 -11.80 13.27 9.32
CA SER A 93 -10.55 13.87 9.78
C SER A 93 -9.50 13.79 8.69
N PHE A 94 -8.32 14.38 8.91
CA PHE A 94 -7.21 14.23 8.00
C PHE A 94 -5.88 13.97 8.72
N VAL A 95 -4.99 13.30 8.02
CA VAL A 95 -3.60 13.03 8.42
C VAL A 95 -2.64 13.50 7.31
N TRP A 96 -1.35 13.58 7.61
CA TRP A 96 -0.34 13.97 6.64
C TRP A 96 0.55 12.80 6.23
N MET A 97 0.56 12.50 4.93
CA MET A 97 1.58 11.65 4.31
C MET A 97 2.61 12.53 3.63
N GLY A 98 3.70 12.80 4.34
CA GLY A 98 4.64 13.83 3.92
C GLY A 98 3.93 15.19 3.79
N PRO A 99 4.14 15.95 2.70
CA PRO A 99 3.44 17.21 2.43
C PRO A 99 2.05 17.05 1.81
N ILE A 100 1.52 15.82 1.70
CA ILE A 100 0.23 15.54 1.09
C ILE A 100 -0.79 15.21 2.21
N PRO A 101 -1.89 15.96 2.35
CA PRO A 101 -2.94 15.60 3.27
C PRO A 101 -3.75 14.41 2.72
N VAL A 102 -4.13 13.51 3.62
CA VAL A 102 -5.02 12.38 3.34
C VAL A 102 -6.26 12.55 4.18
N VAL A 103 -7.40 12.66 3.51
CA VAL A 103 -8.71 12.86 4.14
C VAL A 103 -9.37 11.51 4.38
N ASN A 104 -9.82 11.30 5.61
CA ASN A 104 -10.64 10.16 6.00
C ASN A 104 -12.11 10.53 5.80
N ILE A 105 -12.81 9.71 5.02
CA ILE A 105 -14.26 9.80 4.80
C ILE A 105 -14.91 8.50 5.28
N THR A 106 -16.07 8.59 5.92
CA THR A 106 -16.75 7.41 6.49
C THR A 106 -18.19 7.24 6.03
N GLU A 107 -18.73 8.25 5.35
CA GLU A 107 -20.06 8.25 4.77
C GLU A 107 -20.10 7.32 3.54
N PRO A 108 -20.95 6.29 3.53
CA PRO A 108 -21.03 5.35 2.41
C PRO A 108 -21.29 6.01 1.06
N GLU A 109 -22.09 7.08 1.03
CA GLU A 109 -22.40 7.80 -0.21
C GLU A 109 -21.17 8.52 -0.77
N LEU A 110 -20.34 9.14 0.08
CA LEU A 110 -19.09 9.78 -0.35
C LEU A 110 -18.07 8.73 -0.80
N ILE A 111 -17.97 7.62 -0.07
CA ILE A 111 -17.09 6.50 -0.44
C ILE A 111 -17.50 5.97 -1.83
N LYS A 112 -18.79 5.72 -2.04
CA LYS A 112 -19.34 5.29 -3.32
C LYS A 112 -19.03 6.29 -4.44
N GLU A 113 -19.21 7.58 -4.19
CA GLU A 113 -18.91 8.62 -5.18
C GLU A 113 -17.43 8.61 -5.59
N VAL A 114 -16.51 8.50 -4.63
CA VAL A 114 -15.07 8.39 -4.89
C VAL A 114 -14.75 7.16 -5.75
N PHE A 115 -15.34 6.00 -5.43
CA PHE A 115 -15.12 4.78 -6.19
C PHE A 115 -15.76 4.80 -7.60
N LEU A 116 -16.82 5.58 -7.82
CA LEU A 116 -17.42 5.75 -9.14
C LEU A 116 -16.65 6.74 -10.02
N LYS A 117 -16.03 7.77 -9.41
CA LYS A 117 -15.27 8.82 -10.11
C LYS A 117 -13.77 8.51 -10.18
N MET A 118 -13.42 7.32 -10.67
CA MET A 118 -12.02 6.82 -10.71
C MET A 118 -11.05 7.71 -11.51
N ASN A 119 -11.55 8.51 -12.46
CA ASN A 119 -10.71 9.45 -13.22
C ASN A 119 -10.35 10.70 -12.41
N ASP A 120 -11.22 11.12 -11.49
CA ASP A 120 -11.02 12.27 -10.61
C ASP A 120 -10.21 11.87 -9.37
N PHE A 121 -10.48 10.67 -8.85
CA PHE A 121 -9.80 10.08 -7.69
C PHE A 121 -8.88 8.93 -8.11
N GLN A 122 -7.75 9.29 -8.71
CA GLN A 122 -6.71 8.34 -9.08
C GLN A 122 -5.99 7.79 -7.85
N LYS A 123 -5.39 6.60 -7.97
CA LYS A 123 -4.65 5.97 -6.88
C LYS A 123 -3.45 6.82 -6.46
N PRO A 124 -3.09 6.80 -5.16
CA PRO A 124 -1.91 7.52 -4.69
C PRO A 124 -0.65 6.99 -5.36
N LYS A 125 0.21 7.91 -5.82
CA LYS A 125 1.54 7.56 -6.31
C LYS A 125 2.45 7.37 -5.11
N ILE A 126 2.79 6.11 -4.87
CA ILE A 126 3.44 5.66 -3.66
C ILE A 126 4.97 5.88 -3.76
N SER A 127 5.63 5.37 -4.80
CA SER A 127 6.98 5.77 -5.21
C SER A 127 7.31 5.23 -6.60
N LYS A 128 8.20 5.87 -7.35
CA LYS A 128 8.64 5.34 -8.66
C LYS A 128 9.29 3.96 -8.55
N LEU A 129 9.96 3.68 -7.43
CA LEU A 129 10.54 2.35 -7.19
C LEU A 129 9.41 1.32 -7.08
N PHE A 130 8.39 1.59 -6.28
CA PHE A 130 7.22 0.72 -6.18
C PHE A 130 6.53 0.54 -7.54
N ASP A 131 6.47 1.60 -8.34
CA ASP A 131 5.87 1.55 -9.67
C ASP A 131 6.58 0.60 -10.64
N LEU A 132 7.91 0.47 -10.49
CA LEU A 132 8.72 -0.48 -11.26
C LEU A 132 8.57 -1.92 -10.74
N LEU A 133 8.34 -2.09 -9.43
CA LEU A 133 8.29 -3.39 -8.77
C LEU A 133 6.95 -4.11 -8.96
N VAL A 134 5.85 -3.35 -8.98
CA VAL A 134 4.49 -3.92 -9.06
C VAL A 134 3.73 -3.34 -10.26
N PRO A 135 4.23 -3.50 -11.50
CA PRO A 135 3.54 -2.99 -12.67
C PRO A 135 2.22 -3.74 -12.90
N GLY A 136 1.28 -3.11 -13.61
CA GLY A 136 0.05 -3.75 -14.06
C GLY A 136 -1.21 -3.13 -13.46
N LEU A 137 -2.27 -3.93 -13.33
CA LEU A 137 -3.61 -3.46 -12.95
C LEU A 137 -3.66 -2.70 -11.62
N ILE A 138 -2.77 -3.03 -10.69
CA ILE A 138 -2.68 -2.36 -9.38
C ILE A 138 -2.39 -0.88 -9.60
N LEU A 139 -1.49 -0.53 -10.51
CA LEU A 139 -1.00 0.85 -10.69
C LEU A 139 -1.50 1.56 -11.94
N TYR A 140 -1.99 0.83 -12.94
CA TYR A 140 -2.52 1.47 -14.14
C TYR A 140 -3.77 2.28 -13.82
N GLU A 141 -3.95 3.36 -14.58
CA GLU A 141 -5.09 4.27 -14.53
C GLU A 141 -5.69 4.48 -15.92
N GLY A 142 -6.90 5.05 -15.95
CA GLY A 142 -7.58 5.47 -17.18
C GLY A 142 -7.72 4.36 -18.23
N GLU A 143 -7.49 4.71 -19.49
CA GLU A 143 -7.64 3.78 -20.63
C GLU A 143 -6.72 2.57 -20.53
N LYS A 144 -5.49 2.75 -20.01
CA LYS A 144 -4.53 1.64 -19.85
C LYS A 144 -5.06 0.62 -18.85
N TRP A 145 -5.61 1.09 -17.73
CA TRP A 145 -6.28 0.22 -16.77
C TRP A 145 -7.48 -0.48 -17.39
N ALA A 146 -8.37 0.26 -18.08
CA ALA A 146 -9.58 -0.29 -18.68
C ALA A 146 -9.25 -1.41 -19.70
N LYS A 147 -8.24 -1.19 -20.55
CA LYS A 147 -7.75 -2.18 -21.52
C LYS A 147 -7.25 -3.44 -20.83
N HIS A 148 -6.36 -3.32 -19.86
CA HIS A 148 -5.80 -4.48 -19.15
C HIS A 148 -6.87 -5.22 -18.34
N ARG A 149 -7.83 -4.48 -17.75
CA ARG A 149 -8.92 -5.07 -16.97
C ARG A 149 -9.84 -5.89 -17.86
N LYS A 150 -10.16 -5.38 -19.05
CA LYS A 150 -10.95 -6.10 -20.06
C LYS A 150 -10.28 -7.40 -20.51
N ILE A 151 -8.96 -7.41 -20.66
CA ILE A 151 -8.19 -8.61 -21.05
C ILE A 151 -8.22 -9.66 -19.93
N ILE A 152 -8.10 -9.25 -18.67
CA ILE A 152 -7.93 -10.16 -17.53
C ILE A 152 -9.27 -10.68 -16.98
N ASN A 153 -10.33 -9.87 -17.01
CA ASN A 153 -11.64 -10.22 -16.43
C ASN A 153 -12.17 -11.62 -16.84
N PRO A 154 -12.08 -12.07 -18.11
CA PRO A 154 -12.57 -13.39 -18.52
C PRO A 154 -11.96 -14.56 -17.75
N ALA A 155 -10.71 -14.44 -17.29
CA ALA A 155 -10.04 -15.48 -16.49
C ALA A 155 -10.69 -15.70 -15.11
N PHE A 156 -11.43 -14.70 -14.62
CA PHE A 156 -12.12 -14.72 -13.33
C PHE A 156 -13.64 -14.95 -13.46
N HIS A 157 -14.13 -15.33 -14.64
CA HIS A 157 -15.53 -15.74 -14.79
C HIS A 157 -15.76 -17.09 -14.09
N ILE A 158 -16.97 -17.29 -13.55
CA ILE A 158 -17.31 -18.47 -12.74
C ILE A 158 -17.01 -19.80 -13.46
N GLU A 159 -17.22 -19.86 -14.78
CA GLU A 159 -16.91 -21.04 -15.60
C GLU A 159 -15.41 -21.35 -15.61
N LYS A 160 -14.55 -20.33 -15.66
CA LYS A 160 -13.09 -20.49 -15.60
C LYS A 160 -12.64 -20.82 -14.19
N LEU A 161 -13.24 -20.21 -13.17
CA LEU A 161 -12.94 -20.51 -11.76
C LEU A 161 -13.26 -21.98 -11.42
N LYS A 162 -14.35 -22.55 -11.95
CA LYS A 162 -14.69 -23.97 -11.76
C LYS A 162 -13.58 -24.91 -12.26
N LEU A 163 -12.89 -24.55 -13.34
CA LEU A 163 -11.78 -25.32 -13.88
C LEU A 163 -10.53 -25.29 -12.97
N MET A 164 -10.42 -24.28 -12.09
CA MET A 164 -9.31 -24.14 -11.15
C MET A 164 -9.54 -24.92 -9.84
N LEU A 165 -10.77 -25.35 -9.54
CA LEU A 165 -11.11 -26.04 -8.28
C LEU A 165 -10.26 -27.29 -8.03
N PRO A 166 -9.96 -28.16 -9.02
CA PRO A 166 -9.09 -29.31 -8.78
C PRO A 166 -7.69 -28.89 -8.30
N ALA A 167 -7.12 -27.83 -8.89
CA ALA A 167 -5.83 -27.30 -8.46
C ALA A 167 -5.89 -26.78 -7.02
N PHE A 168 -6.98 -26.11 -6.63
CA PHE A 168 -7.17 -25.64 -5.26
C PHE A 168 -7.27 -26.79 -4.27
N SER A 169 -8.06 -27.82 -4.60
CA SER A 169 -8.19 -29.03 -3.77
C SER A 169 -6.82 -29.68 -3.57
N THR A 170 -6.08 -29.94 -4.65
CA THR A 170 -4.77 -30.58 -4.54
C THR A 170 -3.78 -29.80 -3.67
N SER A 171 -3.79 -28.46 -3.75
CA SER A 171 -2.96 -27.64 -2.87
C SER A 171 -3.39 -27.71 -1.40
N CYS A 172 -4.70 -27.76 -1.13
CA CYS A 172 -5.25 -27.95 0.22
C CYS A 172 -4.92 -29.34 0.78
N ASP A 173 -5.14 -30.39 -0.01
CA ASP A 173 -4.86 -31.78 0.36
C ASP A 173 -3.38 -31.93 0.74
N LYS A 174 -2.46 -31.38 -0.08
CA LYS A 174 -1.03 -31.37 0.23
C LYS A 174 -0.71 -30.69 1.57
N MET A 175 -1.38 -29.60 1.92
CA MET A 175 -1.15 -28.90 3.19
C MET A 175 -1.68 -29.72 4.38
N ILE A 176 -2.85 -30.35 4.23
CA ILE A 176 -3.47 -31.19 5.25
C ILE A 176 -2.60 -32.45 5.49
N ASP A 177 -2.15 -33.11 4.43
CA ASP A 177 -1.25 -34.27 4.51
C ASP A 177 0.02 -33.98 5.33
N GLU A 178 0.59 -32.77 5.17
CA GLU A 178 1.76 -32.35 5.94
C GLU A 178 1.43 -32.13 7.42
N TRP A 179 0.25 -31.59 7.74
CA TRP A 179 -0.19 -31.46 9.14
C TRP A 179 -0.48 -32.81 9.77
N GLU A 180 -1.10 -33.74 9.04
CA GLU A 180 -1.37 -35.10 9.54
C GLU A 180 -0.08 -35.81 9.91
N LYS A 181 0.99 -35.67 9.12
CA LYS A 181 2.31 -36.22 9.45
C LYS A 181 2.85 -35.64 10.76
N VAL A 182 2.84 -34.31 10.91
CA VAL A 182 3.34 -33.62 12.12
C VAL A 182 2.57 -34.04 13.37
N VAL A 183 1.25 -34.18 13.27
CA VAL A 183 0.40 -34.59 14.40
C VAL A 183 0.58 -36.08 14.72
N SER A 184 0.78 -36.94 13.70
CA SER A 184 0.97 -38.39 13.90
C SER A 184 2.21 -38.72 14.74
N GLU A 185 3.22 -37.86 14.75
CA GLU A 185 4.43 -38.03 15.56
C GLU A 185 4.25 -37.66 17.04
N THR A 186 3.27 -36.82 17.37
CA THR A 186 3.18 -36.15 18.69
C THR A 186 1.81 -36.24 19.38
N ASN A 187 0.81 -36.90 18.77
CA ASN A 187 -0.62 -36.93 19.13
C ASN A 187 -1.33 -35.56 19.11
N SER A 188 -0.62 -34.46 19.38
CA SER A 188 -1.09 -33.08 19.29
C SER A 188 0.12 -32.17 19.08
N HIS A 189 0.00 -31.22 18.14
CA HIS A 189 1.07 -30.28 17.82
C HIS A 189 0.54 -28.86 17.64
N GLU A 190 1.21 -27.87 18.24
CA GLU A 190 0.93 -26.46 17.96
C GLU A 190 1.59 -26.06 16.63
N ILE A 191 0.81 -25.54 15.69
CA ILE A 191 1.29 -25.21 14.35
C ILE A 191 1.22 -23.71 14.12
N ASN A 192 2.35 -23.11 13.76
CA ASN A 192 2.36 -21.77 13.18
C ASN A 192 1.78 -21.83 11.76
N MET A 193 0.56 -21.32 11.57
CA MET A 193 -0.19 -21.39 10.31
C MET A 193 0.39 -20.51 9.19
N VAL A 194 1.15 -19.46 9.52
CA VAL A 194 1.55 -18.44 8.54
C VAL A 194 2.40 -19.00 7.40
N PRO A 195 3.45 -19.83 7.64
CA PRO A 195 4.22 -20.45 6.57
C PRO A 195 3.37 -21.37 5.68
N TYR A 196 2.46 -22.15 6.26
CA TYR A 196 1.60 -23.07 5.51
C TYR A 196 0.62 -22.32 4.61
N LEU A 197 -0.03 -21.27 5.12
CA LEU A 197 -0.95 -20.44 4.32
C LEU A 197 -0.23 -19.70 3.19
N LYS A 198 1.01 -19.24 3.42
CA LYS A 198 1.86 -18.65 2.37
C LYS A 198 2.16 -19.67 1.27
N THR A 199 2.61 -20.87 1.65
CA THR A 199 2.89 -21.95 0.69
C THR A 199 1.63 -22.39 -0.06
N LEU A 200 0.51 -22.58 0.64
CA LEU A 200 -0.78 -22.90 0.05
C LEU A 200 -1.18 -21.88 -1.01
N THR A 201 -1.14 -20.59 -0.66
CA THR A 201 -1.51 -19.49 -1.58
C THR A 201 -0.61 -19.49 -2.81
N ALA A 202 0.69 -19.68 -2.62
CA ALA A 202 1.65 -19.73 -3.72
C ALA A 202 1.43 -20.95 -4.64
N ASP A 203 1.17 -22.13 -4.07
CA ASP A 203 0.90 -23.36 -4.84
C ASP A 203 -0.41 -23.27 -5.62
N VAL A 204 -1.46 -22.72 -4.99
CA VAL A 204 -2.74 -22.43 -5.65
C VAL A 204 -2.54 -21.54 -6.88
N ILE A 205 -1.77 -20.45 -6.75
CA ILE A 205 -1.48 -19.55 -7.87
C ILE A 205 -0.63 -20.25 -8.94
N SER A 206 0.43 -20.97 -8.54
CA SER A 206 1.29 -21.71 -9.47
C SER A 206 0.49 -22.70 -10.33
N ARG A 207 -0.40 -23.47 -9.71
CA ARG A 207 -1.21 -24.47 -10.43
C ARG A 207 -2.28 -23.84 -11.30
N SER A 208 -3.03 -22.88 -10.76
CA SER A 208 -4.19 -22.32 -11.46
C SER A 208 -3.83 -21.33 -12.56
N ALA A 209 -2.80 -20.50 -12.35
CA ALA A 209 -2.42 -19.46 -13.29
C ALA A 209 -1.33 -19.92 -14.28
N PHE A 210 -0.44 -20.82 -13.86
CA PHE A 210 0.74 -21.20 -14.64
C PHE A 210 0.80 -22.69 -15.00
N GLY A 211 -0.11 -23.53 -14.49
CA GLY A 211 -0.08 -24.97 -14.72
C GLY A 211 1.14 -25.67 -14.10
N SER A 212 1.78 -25.03 -13.12
CA SER A 212 3.03 -25.46 -12.47
C SER A 212 2.78 -25.72 -10.97
N SER A 213 3.83 -26.04 -10.20
CA SER A 213 3.77 -26.19 -8.74
C SER A 213 4.51 -25.06 -8.01
N PHE A 214 4.23 -24.87 -6.72
CA PHE A 214 5.01 -23.92 -5.91
C PHE A 214 6.50 -24.29 -5.91
N GLU A 215 6.84 -25.57 -5.89
CA GLU A 215 8.25 -26.02 -5.80
C GLU A 215 9.08 -25.53 -6.99
N GLU A 216 8.51 -25.53 -8.20
CA GLU A 216 9.15 -25.00 -9.41
C GLU A 216 9.35 -23.47 -9.35
N GLY A 217 8.40 -22.76 -8.74
CA GLY A 217 8.42 -21.29 -8.61
C GLY A 217 9.07 -20.76 -7.33
N LYS A 218 9.50 -21.63 -6.41
CA LYS A 218 9.88 -21.27 -5.04
C LYS A 218 10.92 -20.14 -4.97
N LYS A 219 11.93 -20.19 -5.85
CA LYS A 219 12.97 -19.15 -5.90
C LYS A 219 12.41 -17.80 -6.34
N ILE A 220 11.43 -17.78 -7.25
CA ILE A 220 10.78 -16.55 -7.71
C ILE A 220 9.98 -15.94 -6.56
N PHE A 221 9.18 -16.73 -5.84
CA PHE A 221 8.42 -16.24 -4.69
C PHE A 221 9.32 -15.66 -3.58
N GLN A 222 10.46 -16.30 -3.29
CA GLN A 222 11.44 -15.78 -2.34
C GLN A 222 11.98 -14.42 -2.78
N LEU A 223 12.41 -14.30 -4.04
CA LEU A 223 12.92 -13.04 -4.58
C LEU A 223 11.87 -11.93 -4.58
N LEU A 224 10.60 -12.26 -4.84
CA LEU A 224 9.50 -11.31 -4.76
C LEU A 224 9.25 -10.84 -3.31
N ASP A 225 9.31 -11.74 -2.32
CA ASP A 225 9.17 -11.39 -0.90
C ASP A 225 10.30 -10.47 -0.44
N ASP A 226 11.55 -10.78 -0.80
CA ASP A 226 12.72 -9.94 -0.52
C ASP A 226 12.56 -8.54 -1.15
N GLN A 227 12.12 -8.50 -2.40
CA GLN A 227 11.93 -7.25 -3.15
C GLN A 227 10.80 -6.39 -2.56
N ILE A 228 9.69 -7.00 -2.16
CA ILE A 228 8.58 -6.32 -1.46
C ILE A 228 9.05 -5.78 -0.11
N ASN A 229 9.80 -6.56 0.67
CA ASN A 229 10.32 -6.13 1.97
C ASN A 229 11.26 -4.91 1.84
N LEU A 230 12.17 -4.93 0.86
CA LEU A 230 13.04 -3.79 0.56
C LEU A 230 12.25 -2.57 0.07
N ALA A 231 11.23 -2.79 -0.78
CA ALA A 231 10.35 -1.72 -1.23
C ALA A 231 9.60 -1.06 -0.06
N LEU A 232 9.09 -1.86 0.88
CA LEU A 232 8.37 -1.38 2.06
C LEU A 232 9.26 -0.54 2.98
N GLN A 233 10.54 -0.90 3.12
CA GLN A 233 11.51 -0.08 3.86
C GLN A 233 11.72 1.29 3.22
N SER A 234 11.68 1.37 1.88
CA SER A 234 11.81 2.65 1.19
C SER A 234 10.66 3.63 1.49
N PHE A 235 9.47 3.16 1.88
CA PHE A 235 8.35 4.03 2.32
C PHE A 235 8.59 4.78 3.61
N GLN A 236 9.63 4.42 4.37
CA GLN A 236 10.03 5.17 5.55
C GLN A 236 10.78 6.47 5.18
N THR A 237 11.16 6.64 3.92
CA THR A 237 11.88 7.80 3.41
C THR A 237 10.95 8.77 2.67
N ILE A 238 11.30 10.06 2.66
CA ILE A 238 10.46 11.09 2.02
C ILE A 238 10.49 10.90 0.50
N PHE A 239 9.30 10.84 -0.11
CA PHE A 239 9.18 11.02 -1.55
C PHE A 239 9.33 12.52 -1.89
N ILE A 240 10.42 12.88 -2.56
CA ILE A 240 10.69 14.24 -3.03
C ILE A 240 10.31 14.31 -4.52
N PRO A 241 9.28 15.10 -4.92
CA PRO A 241 8.88 15.23 -6.31
C PRO A 241 10.04 15.69 -7.18
N GLY A 242 10.30 14.92 -8.25
CA GLY A 242 11.41 15.14 -9.17
C GLY A 242 12.70 14.41 -8.79
N TRP A 243 12.76 13.73 -7.64
CA TRP A 243 13.86 12.85 -7.29
C TRP A 243 13.55 11.40 -7.70
N ARG A 244 14.44 10.84 -8.53
CA ARG A 244 14.30 9.60 -9.33
C ARG A 244 13.26 9.77 -10.43
#